data_AF-A0A3A8QE07-F1
#
_entry.id   AF-A0A3A8QE07-F1
#
_cell.length_a   1.000
_cell.length_b   1.000
_cell.length_c   1.000
_cell.angle_alpha   90.00
_cell.angle_beta   90.00
_cell.angle_gamma   90.00
#
_symmetry.space_group_name_H-M   'P 1'
#
loop_
_entity.id
_entity.type
_entity.pdbx_description
1 polymer ?
#
loop_
_entity_poly.entity_id
_entity_poly.type
_entity_poly.pdbx_seq_one_letter_code
_entity_poly.pdbx_strand_id
1 'polypeptide(L)'
;MIQFPRFMPLSVPPRPAPLPAPAGKGQPAPGPRLSGAASTFDSTPAPASNLHTERLGDGSANCLEKAVGLARPGDSIVLMRDASDGVGHALVRKPDGSVVDPNHPTVRYETLGQWQATHPRYSQPVPVPASKMQQVLSTPPGPQREALIQKLGLSSVADRQVADGERWVSPNKNMNVRGGPDTSSADVGDLVPSDKLKVIDQDANGTWLKVELPDGNEGWVYGPYTGPTEAPPPPPPPYESPVPQWVADGTCPPHIHARMWSAMPKEARDEVIQAAREKVVADAWPMPEFDVNGPPPSSVDPMVWNHLPPEGKQSLFQQEWQAAVREQTALRFNGVPEGGVVAEHPFLGVDSPLGDGQVGEWLDSAIGQDGRPAQYLNLGKVLGEGWSQDHFNLCGPLAVGASLGMSLKEALTAFKDANSASLLSGGGTTKGDHLGNVYEAKGWTTDYGAGEASMPEPEDMARMLEEGKALIALVNIDTKIGDENKDGMLRFFDDSTKAVAHWVNVRAVEENGNGDWTVRVYNPFDNREEVYSWEDFEASWGRNGGMVPGEKEGDPAVFKFNAGHGLLVATPPPPQDPAAAP
;
A
#
# COMPACT_ATOMS: atom_id res chain seq x y z
N MET A 1 20.14 -15.70 -2.85
CA MET A 1 18.86 -15.05 -3.19
C MET A 1 17.81 -15.64 -2.28
N ILE A 2 17.71 -15.09 -1.08
CA ILE A 2 16.62 -15.42 -0.17
C ILE A 2 15.90 -14.09 -0.03
N GLN A 3 14.89 -13.90 -0.88
CA GLN A 3 13.95 -12.81 -0.66
C GLN A 3 13.44 -12.99 0.76
N PHE A 4 13.64 -12.00 1.65
CA PHE A 4 12.76 -11.87 2.79
C PHE A 4 11.39 -11.59 2.23
N PRO A 5 10.46 -12.55 2.26
CA PRO A 5 9.11 -12.22 1.92
C PRO A 5 8.52 -11.70 3.24
N ARG A 6 8.48 -10.37 3.41
CA ARG A 6 7.13 -9.85 3.71
C ARG A 6 6.17 -10.16 2.53
N PHE A 7 6.75 -10.47 1.37
CA PHE A 7 6.17 -10.98 0.12
C PHE A 7 5.75 -12.46 0.09
N MET A 8 5.24 -13.05 1.17
CA MET A 8 4.38 -14.22 1.01
C MET A 8 2.97 -13.77 1.34
N PRO A 9 2.01 -13.81 0.38
CA PRO A 9 0.62 -13.70 0.76
C PRO A 9 0.35 -14.77 1.82
N LEU A 10 -0.34 -14.40 2.90
CA LEU A 10 -0.93 -15.34 3.85
C LEU A 10 -1.36 -16.59 3.08
N SER A 11 -0.73 -17.72 3.39
CA SER A 11 -0.97 -18.97 2.69
C SER A 11 -2.44 -19.33 2.81
N VAL A 12 -3.22 -19.02 1.77
CA VAL A 12 -4.55 -19.59 1.58
C VAL A 12 -4.31 -21.11 1.47
N PRO A 13 -4.95 -21.95 2.29
CA PRO A 13 -4.74 -23.39 2.25
C PRO A 13 -4.98 -23.92 0.83
N PRO A 14 -4.25 -24.96 0.37
CA PRO A 14 -4.34 -25.44 -1.00
C PRO A 14 -5.77 -25.86 -1.34
N ARG A 15 -6.25 -25.36 -2.47
CA ARG A 15 -7.54 -25.69 -3.08
C ARG A 15 -7.67 -27.23 -3.20
N PRO A 16 -8.77 -27.84 -2.72
CA PRO A 16 -9.07 -29.23 -3.04
C PRO A 16 -9.13 -29.40 -4.56
N ALA A 17 -8.49 -30.45 -5.09
CA ALA A 17 -8.47 -30.72 -6.51
C ALA A 17 -9.90 -30.75 -7.08
N PRO A 18 -10.18 -30.03 -8.18
CA PRO A 18 -11.50 -30.06 -8.80
C PRO A 18 -11.78 -31.47 -9.33
N LEU A 19 -12.99 -31.95 -9.07
CA LEU A 19 -13.51 -33.17 -9.68
C LEU A 19 -13.51 -33.02 -11.21
N PRO A 20 -13.18 -34.08 -11.97
CA PRO A 20 -13.10 -34.01 -13.42
C PRO A 20 -14.47 -33.69 -14.03
N ALA A 21 -14.50 -32.74 -14.97
CA ALA A 21 -15.70 -32.41 -15.73
C ALA A 21 -16.05 -33.51 -16.74
N PRO A 22 -17.34 -33.80 -16.98
CA PRO A 22 -17.78 -34.79 -17.95
C PRO A 22 -17.57 -34.32 -19.40
N ALA A 23 -17.31 -35.29 -20.27
CA ALA A 23 -16.94 -35.11 -21.66
C ALA A 23 -18.03 -34.48 -22.55
N GLY A 24 -17.65 -33.41 -23.26
CA GLY A 24 -17.90 -33.14 -24.68
C GLY A 24 -19.35 -32.96 -25.20
N LYS A 25 -19.58 -31.83 -25.90
CA LYS A 25 -19.97 -31.80 -27.34
C LYS A 25 -20.22 -30.36 -27.85
N GLY A 26 -19.57 -30.03 -28.98
CA GLY A 26 -20.17 -29.23 -30.06
C GLY A 26 -19.76 -27.76 -30.21
N GLN A 27 -18.91 -27.47 -31.20
CA GLN A 27 -18.89 -26.17 -31.88
C GLN A 27 -20.24 -25.90 -32.58
N PRO A 28 -20.60 -24.62 -32.78
CA PRO A 28 -20.94 -24.20 -34.14
C PRO A 28 -20.27 -22.90 -34.59
N ALA A 29 -20.34 -22.72 -35.90
CA ALA A 29 -19.60 -21.83 -36.80
C ALA A 29 -20.20 -20.39 -36.92
N PRO A 30 -19.62 -19.48 -37.76
CA PRO A 30 -19.69 -18.02 -37.60
C PRO A 30 -20.74 -17.27 -38.45
N GLY A 31 -21.05 -16.03 -38.02
CA GLY A 31 -21.64 -14.92 -38.82
C GLY A 31 -22.85 -14.23 -38.16
N PRO A 32 -23.21 -12.95 -38.46
CA PRO A 32 -22.69 -12.05 -39.50
C PRO A 32 -22.21 -10.66 -39.01
N ARG A 33 -21.47 -9.95 -39.88
CA ARG A 33 -21.15 -8.52 -39.74
C ARG A 33 -22.41 -7.66 -39.95
N LEU A 34 -22.60 -6.64 -39.13
CA LEU A 34 -23.47 -5.50 -39.42
C LEU A 34 -22.68 -4.20 -39.26
N SER A 35 -22.46 -3.53 -40.40
CA SER A 35 -22.08 -2.12 -40.48
C SER A 35 -23.32 -1.27 -40.18
N GLY A 36 -23.19 -0.28 -39.31
CA GLY A 36 -24.21 0.73 -39.02
C GLY A 36 -23.61 1.86 -38.19
N ALA A 37 -23.83 3.10 -38.61
CA ALA A 37 -23.11 4.29 -38.18
C ALA A 37 -23.23 4.62 -36.68
N ALA A 38 -22.16 5.20 -36.14
CA ALA A 38 -22.12 5.82 -34.82
C ALA A 38 -23.22 6.89 -34.70
N SER A 39 -24.07 6.72 -33.69
CA SER A 39 -24.98 7.76 -33.21
C SER A 39 -24.68 8.02 -31.74
N THR A 40 -24.67 9.31 -31.44
CA THR A 40 -24.24 10.01 -30.23
C THR A 40 -24.92 9.55 -28.95
N PHE A 41 -24.13 9.51 -27.87
CA PHE A 41 -24.50 9.58 -26.45
C PHE A 41 -25.99 9.72 -26.16
N ASP A 42 -26.63 8.60 -25.79
CA ASP A 42 -27.90 8.61 -25.07
C ASP A 42 -27.57 8.30 -23.61
N SER A 43 -27.35 9.35 -22.82
CA SER A 43 -27.14 9.28 -21.37
C SER A 43 -28.34 9.91 -20.67
N THR A 44 -29.47 9.23 -20.78
CA THR A 44 -30.55 9.35 -19.78
C THR A 44 -30.25 8.36 -18.65
N PRO A 45 -30.32 8.77 -17.37
CA PRO A 45 -30.15 7.85 -16.24
C PRO A 45 -31.17 6.71 -16.33
N ALA A 46 -30.74 5.45 -16.14
CA ALA A 46 -31.71 4.37 -16.00
C ALA A 46 -32.41 4.53 -14.63
N PRO A 47 -33.74 4.42 -14.56
CA PRO A 47 -34.44 4.52 -13.29
C PRO A 47 -34.06 3.36 -12.36
N ALA A 48 -34.04 3.61 -11.04
CA ALA A 48 -33.83 2.59 -10.02
C ALA A 48 -34.63 1.30 -10.33
N SER A 49 -33.93 0.18 -10.35
CA SER A 49 -34.48 -1.09 -10.82
C SER A 49 -34.74 -2.04 -9.66
N ASN A 50 -35.58 -3.04 -9.90
CA ASN A 50 -35.87 -4.09 -8.94
C ASN A 50 -35.97 -5.43 -9.68
N LEU A 51 -36.29 -6.51 -8.96
CA LEU A 51 -36.34 -7.84 -9.58
C LEU A 51 -37.37 -7.90 -10.73
N HIS A 52 -38.41 -7.09 -10.72
CA HIS A 52 -39.42 -7.06 -11.78
C HIS A 52 -38.90 -6.39 -13.04
N THR A 53 -38.20 -5.26 -12.90
CA THR A 53 -37.88 -4.35 -14.02
C THR A 53 -36.47 -4.49 -14.58
N GLU A 54 -35.54 -5.09 -13.83
CA GLU A 54 -34.12 -5.18 -14.18
C GLU A 54 -33.83 -5.90 -15.50
N ARG A 55 -32.89 -5.40 -16.31
CA ARG A 55 -32.51 -5.99 -17.61
C ARG A 55 -31.00 -6.13 -17.73
N LEU A 56 -30.52 -7.36 -17.60
CA LEU A 56 -29.10 -7.67 -17.79
C LEU A 56 -28.65 -7.35 -19.23
N GLY A 57 -27.53 -6.67 -19.37
CA GLY A 57 -26.88 -6.36 -20.65
C GLY A 57 -27.56 -5.28 -21.48
N ASP A 58 -28.36 -4.40 -20.88
CA ASP A 58 -29.03 -3.29 -21.58
C ASP A 58 -28.12 -2.07 -21.85
N GLY A 59 -26.89 -2.09 -21.33
CA GLY A 59 -25.90 -1.03 -21.48
C GLY A 59 -25.82 -0.06 -20.29
N SER A 60 -26.69 -0.22 -19.27
CA SER A 60 -26.74 0.60 -18.06
C SER A 60 -26.49 -0.25 -16.81
N ALA A 61 -25.22 -0.58 -16.54
CA ALA A 61 -24.86 -1.49 -15.46
C ALA A 61 -25.13 -0.91 -14.05
N ASN A 62 -26.23 -1.34 -13.43
CA ASN A 62 -26.56 -1.03 -12.03
C ASN A 62 -25.88 -1.98 -11.02
N CYS A 63 -25.97 -1.65 -9.73
CA CYS A 63 -25.37 -2.44 -8.66
C CYS A 63 -25.90 -3.88 -8.58
N LEU A 64 -27.16 -4.10 -8.97
CA LEU A 64 -27.76 -5.44 -8.96
C LEU A 64 -27.19 -6.32 -10.07
N GLU A 65 -27.00 -5.78 -11.28
CA GLU A 65 -26.32 -6.45 -12.38
C GLU A 65 -24.85 -6.75 -12.03
N LYS A 66 -24.12 -5.77 -11.52
CA LYS A 66 -22.72 -5.95 -11.10
C LYS A 66 -22.59 -7.00 -9.99
N ALA A 67 -23.50 -7.01 -9.01
CA ALA A 67 -23.53 -8.02 -7.95
C ALA A 67 -23.76 -9.42 -8.50
N VAL A 68 -24.70 -9.58 -9.44
CA VAL A 68 -24.97 -10.88 -10.09
C VAL A 68 -23.80 -11.34 -10.94
N GLY A 69 -23.14 -10.43 -11.66
CA GLY A 69 -21.95 -10.74 -12.46
C GLY A 69 -20.74 -11.16 -11.61
N LEU A 70 -20.60 -10.58 -10.41
CA LEU A 70 -19.49 -10.85 -9.50
C LEU A 70 -19.71 -12.11 -8.63
N ALA A 71 -20.97 -12.49 -8.40
CA ALA A 71 -21.32 -13.59 -7.51
C ALA A 71 -20.91 -14.96 -8.08
N ARG A 72 -20.40 -15.83 -7.20
CA ARG A 72 -20.03 -17.22 -7.49
C ARG A 72 -21.06 -18.21 -6.91
N PRO A 73 -21.09 -19.47 -7.38
CA PRO A 73 -21.94 -20.50 -6.77
C PRO A 73 -21.67 -20.62 -5.26
N GLY A 74 -22.72 -20.47 -4.44
CA GLY A 74 -22.63 -20.46 -2.98
C GLY A 74 -22.74 -19.07 -2.35
N ASP A 75 -22.54 -18.00 -3.12
CA ASP A 75 -22.68 -16.62 -2.64
C ASP A 75 -24.17 -16.25 -2.44
N SER A 76 -24.39 -15.18 -1.68
CA SER A 76 -25.68 -14.52 -1.53
C SER A 76 -25.57 -13.05 -1.90
N ILE A 77 -26.56 -12.52 -2.60
CA ILE A 77 -26.68 -11.09 -2.87
C ILE A 77 -27.49 -10.47 -1.74
N VAL A 78 -26.89 -9.49 -1.05
CA VAL A 78 -27.54 -8.78 0.06
C VAL A 78 -28.14 -7.50 -0.49
N LEU A 79 -29.47 -7.41 -0.45
CA LEU A 79 -30.19 -6.20 -0.80
C LEU A 79 -30.33 -5.31 0.44
N MET A 80 -29.78 -4.11 0.36
CA MET A 80 -29.86 -3.07 1.37
C MET A 80 -31.03 -2.13 1.07
N ARG A 81 -31.41 -1.28 2.03
CA ARG A 81 -32.36 -0.18 1.83
C ARG A 81 -31.73 1.12 2.32
N ASP A 82 -31.78 2.16 1.51
CA ASP A 82 -31.39 3.51 1.96
C ASP A 82 -32.51 4.14 2.79
N ALA A 83 -32.13 4.80 3.88
CA ALA A 83 -33.06 5.47 4.78
C ALA A 83 -33.57 6.81 4.23
N SER A 84 -32.90 7.39 3.23
CA SER A 84 -33.19 8.74 2.73
C SER A 84 -34.25 8.75 1.63
N ASP A 85 -34.16 7.88 0.62
CA ASP A 85 -35.06 7.82 -0.54
C ASP A 85 -35.75 6.45 -0.74
N GLY A 86 -35.33 5.43 0.03
CA GLY A 86 -35.84 4.06 -0.06
C GLY A 86 -35.21 3.20 -1.16
N VAL A 87 -34.32 3.77 -1.98
CA VAL A 87 -33.59 3.08 -3.05
C VAL A 87 -32.29 2.54 -2.48
N GLY A 88 -32.13 1.22 -2.46
CA GLY A 88 -31.04 0.53 -1.79
C GLY A 88 -29.78 0.29 -2.62
N HIS A 89 -28.92 -0.57 -2.09
CA HIS A 89 -27.68 -1.06 -2.71
C HIS A 89 -27.65 -2.59 -2.71
N ALA A 90 -26.86 -3.19 -3.59
CA ALA A 90 -26.68 -4.65 -3.67
C ALA A 90 -25.21 -5.03 -3.42
N LEU A 91 -24.99 -5.97 -2.50
CA LEU A 91 -23.67 -6.46 -2.12
C LEU A 91 -23.53 -7.96 -2.39
N VAL A 92 -22.32 -8.45 -2.58
CA VAL A 92 -22.05 -9.90 -2.68
C VAL A 92 -21.49 -10.40 -1.36
N ARG A 93 -22.24 -11.27 -0.67
CA ARG A 93 -21.81 -11.95 0.54
C ARG A 93 -21.28 -13.35 0.23
N LYS A 94 -20.05 -13.62 0.66
CA LYS A 94 -19.36 -14.90 0.51
C LYS A 94 -19.78 -15.89 1.61
N PRO A 95 -19.58 -17.21 1.42
CA PRO A 95 -19.95 -18.22 2.41
C PRO A 95 -19.22 -18.09 3.76
N ASP A 96 -18.02 -17.52 3.77
CA ASP A 96 -17.23 -17.22 4.97
C ASP A 96 -17.78 -16.04 5.79
N GLY A 97 -18.81 -15.35 5.28
CA GLY A 97 -19.46 -14.21 5.92
C GLY A 97 -18.96 -12.85 5.44
N SER A 98 -17.87 -12.82 4.67
CA SER A 98 -17.28 -11.61 4.09
C SER A 98 -18.21 -11.00 3.04
N VAL A 99 -18.01 -9.71 2.76
CA VAL A 99 -18.82 -8.94 1.82
C VAL A 99 -17.92 -8.20 0.84
N VAL A 100 -18.35 -8.14 -0.41
CA VAL A 100 -17.71 -7.37 -1.49
C VAL A 100 -18.74 -6.42 -2.08
N ASP A 101 -18.36 -5.16 -2.21
CA ASP A 101 -19.16 -4.16 -2.91
C ASP A 101 -18.90 -4.25 -4.41
N PRO A 102 -19.92 -4.45 -5.26
CA PRO A 102 -19.73 -4.52 -6.71
C PRO A 102 -19.18 -3.24 -7.35
N ASN A 103 -19.30 -2.09 -6.69
CA ASN A 103 -18.66 -0.84 -7.14
C ASN A 103 -17.16 -0.79 -6.79
N HIS A 104 -16.72 -1.59 -5.81
CA HIS A 104 -15.32 -1.73 -5.41
C HIS A 104 -14.94 -3.22 -5.32
N PRO A 105 -14.92 -3.95 -6.45
CA PRO A 105 -14.83 -5.42 -6.46
C PRO A 105 -13.49 -5.98 -5.92
N THR A 106 -12.47 -5.13 -5.79
CA THR A 106 -11.16 -5.45 -5.22
C THR A 106 -11.11 -5.29 -3.71
N VAL A 107 -12.08 -4.60 -3.10
CA VAL A 107 -12.13 -4.36 -1.66
C VAL A 107 -12.99 -5.43 -0.99
N ARG A 108 -12.39 -6.11 -0.01
CA ARG A 108 -13.05 -7.15 0.78
C ARG A 108 -13.29 -6.64 2.20
N TYR A 109 -14.53 -6.74 2.65
CA TYR A 109 -14.92 -6.51 4.03
C TYR A 109 -15.10 -7.87 4.73
N GLU A 110 -14.50 -8.06 5.89
CA GLU A 110 -14.58 -9.33 6.62
C GLU A 110 -15.98 -9.61 7.16
N THR A 111 -16.77 -8.55 7.41
CA THR A 111 -18.17 -8.69 7.82
C THR A 111 -19.06 -7.64 7.16
N LEU A 112 -20.36 -7.93 7.09
CA LEU A 112 -21.37 -6.94 6.68
C LEU A 112 -21.39 -5.72 7.61
N GLY A 113 -21.16 -5.92 8.92
CA GLY A 113 -21.14 -4.84 9.90
C GLY A 113 -20.03 -3.81 9.62
N GLN A 114 -18.87 -4.27 9.17
CA GLN A 114 -17.75 -3.42 8.78
C GLN A 114 -18.12 -2.51 7.59
N TRP A 115 -18.79 -3.06 6.56
CA TRP A 115 -19.27 -2.26 5.44
C TRP A 115 -20.38 -1.27 5.86
N GLN A 116 -21.28 -1.68 6.75
CA GLN A 116 -22.34 -0.79 7.25
C GLN A 116 -21.81 0.35 8.12
N ALA A 117 -20.69 0.13 8.82
CA ALA A 117 -20.02 1.18 9.60
C ALA A 117 -19.48 2.30 8.70
N THR A 118 -19.02 1.97 7.49
CA THR A 118 -18.58 2.96 6.49
C THR A 118 -19.74 3.52 5.66
N HIS A 119 -20.90 2.87 5.65
CA HIS A 119 -22.08 3.32 4.90
C HIS A 119 -23.37 3.33 5.77
N PRO A 120 -23.45 4.19 6.80
CA PRO A 120 -24.49 4.15 7.83
C PRO A 120 -25.91 4.41 7.30
N ARG A 121 -26.04 4.98 6.09
CA ARG A 121 -27.34 5.23 5.44
C ARG A 121 -28.08 3.96 5.00
N TYR A 122 -27.34 2.86 4.81
CA TYR A 122 -27.92 1.60 4.34
C TYR A 122 -28.27 0.66 5.50
N SER A 123 -29.53 0.22 5.50
CA SER A 123 -30.09 -0.61 6.57
C SER A 123 -30.94 -1.76 6.01
N GLN A 124 -31.47 -2.60 6.89
CA GLN A 124 -32.39 -3.70 6.55
C GLN A 124 -31.83 -4.71 5.53
N PRO A 125 -30.67 -5.33 5.81
CA PRO A 125 -30.06 -6.29 4.89
C PRO A 125 -30.95 -7.50 4.69
N VAL A 126 -31.22 -7.86 3.43
CA VAL A 126 -31.91 -9.11 3.10
C VAL A 126 -31.07 -9.93 2.12
N PRO A 127 -30.47 -11.05 2.59
CA PRO A 127 -29.70 -11.93 1.73
C PRO A 127 -30.61 -12.79 0.85
N VAL A 128 -30.28 -12.85 -0.42
CA VAL A 128 -30.91 -13.70 -1.43
C VAL A 128 -29.83 -14.57 -2.05
N PRO A 129 -29.97 -15.92 -2.08
CA PRO A 129 -28.99 -16.78 -2.74
C PRO A 129 -28.73 -16.34 -4.19
N ALA A 130 -27.46 -16.19 -4.57
CA ALA A 130 -27.09 -15.68 -5.89
C ALA A 130 -27.66 -16.54 -7.03
N SER A 131 -27.76 -17.85 -6.83
CA SER A 131 -28.37 -18.78 -7.79
C SER A 131 -29.86 -18.47 -8.06
N LYS A 132 -30.62 -18.08 -7.02
CA LYS A 132 -32.01 -17.65 -7.18
C LYS A 132 -32.10 -16.31 -7.90
N MET A 133 -31.22 -15.36 -7.57
CA MET A 133 -31.18 -14.04 -8.21
C MET A 133 -30.87 -14.17 -9.70
N GLN A 134 -29.84 -14.95 -10.04
CA GLN A 134 -29.41 -15.20 -11.42
C GLN A 134 -30.51 -15.90 -12.24
N GLN A 135 -31.25 -16.83 -11.64
CA GLN A 135 -32.38 -17.50 -12.28
C GLN A 135 -33.54 -16.53 -12.61
N VAL A 136 -33.80 -15.54 -11.74
CA VAL A 136 -34.83 -14.52 -12.00
C VAL A 136 -34.37 -13.51 -13.05
N LEU A 137 -33.17 -12.95 -12.90
CA LEU A 137 -32.70 -11.84 -13.74
C LEU A 137 -32.31 -12.28 -15.17
N SER A 138 -31.91 -13.55 -15.35
CA SER A 138 -31.69 -14.12 -16.70
C SER A 138 -32.97 -14.33 -17.50
N THR A 139 -34.14 -14.32 -16.86
CA THR A 139 -35.44 -14.32 -17.53
C THR A 139 -35.85 -12.87 -17.80
N PRO A 140 -36.26 -12.45 -19.01
CA PRO A 140 -36.70 -11.07 -19.26
C PRO A 140 -37.92 -10.62 -18.41
N PRO A 141 -38.11 -9.30 -18.18
CA PRO A 141 -39.30 -8.79 -17.49
C PRO A 141 -40.62 -9.27 -18.13
N GLY A 142 -41.57 -9.74 -17.30
CA GLY A 142 -42.88 -10.19 -17.75
C GLY A 142 -43.47 -11.34 -16.93
N PRO A 143 -44.61 -11.93 -17.37
CA PRO A 143 -45.37 -12.92 -16.59
C PRO A 143 -44.56 -14.17 -16.18
N GLN A 144 -43.60 -14.58 -17.00
CA GLN A 144 -42.72 -15.71 -16.70
C GLN A 144 -41.76 -15.41 -15.55
N ARG A 145 -41.25 -14.17 -15.48
CA ARG A 145 -40.41 -13.70 -14.37
C ARG A 145 -41.22 -13.57 -13.09
N GLU A 146 -42.45 -13.03 -13.16
CA GLU A 146 -43.35 -12.96 -12.01
C GLU A 146 -43.64 -14.33 -11.39
N ALA A 147 -43.90 -15.33 -12.24
CA ALA A 147 -44.10 -16.71 -11.79
C ALA A 147 -42.85 -17.30 -11.13
N LEU A 148 -41.65 -16.95 -11.62
CA LEU A 148 -40.38 -17.36 -11.00
C LEU A 148 -40.15 -16.68 -9.65
N ILE A 149 -40.42 -15.38 -9.54
CA ILE A 149 -40.30 -14.62 -8.28
C ILE A 149 -41.20 -15.27 -7.20
N GLN A 150 -42.45 -15.59 -7.55
CA GLN A 150 -43.37 -16.30 -6.65
C GLN A 150 -42.88 -17.70 -6.30
N LYS A 151 -42.49 -18.50 -7.30
CA LYS A 151 -42.02 -19.89 -7.11
C LYS A 151 -40.77 -19.99 -6.23
N LEU A 152 -39.87 -19.01 -6.32
CA LEU A 152 -38.61 -18.98 -5.56
C LEU A 152 -38.75 -18.35 -4.17
N GLY A 153 -39.94 -17.84 -3.84
CA GLY A 153 -40.25 -17.19 -2.56
C GLY A 153 -39.61 -15.81 -2.42
N LEU A 154 -39.41 -15.08 -3.53
CA LEU A 154 -38.73 -13.78 -3.56
C LEU A 154 -39.70 -12.59 -3.55
N SER A 155 -41.01 -12.83 -3.43
CA SER A 155 -42.02 -11.76 -3.46
C SER A 155 -41.79 -10.66 -2.41
N SER A 156 -41.25 -11.00 -1.23
CA SER A 156 -40.97 -10.02 -0.17
C SER A 156 -39.77 -9.11 -0.43
N VAL A 157 -38.96 -9.44 -1.45
CA VAL A 157 -37.75 -8.68 -1.82
C VAL A 157 -37.83 -8.10 -3.22
N ALA A 158 -38.84 -8.50 -4.00
CA ALA A 158 -38.91 -8.19 -5.42
C ALA A 158 -39.19 -6.71 -5.71
N ASP A 159 -39.89 -6.03 -4.79
CA ASP A 159 -40.16 -4.59 -4.85
C ASP A 159 -38.99 -3.73 -4.36
N ARG A 160 -37.93 -4.31 -3.79
CA ARG A 160 -36.77 -3.53 -3.32
C ARG A 160 -36.04 -2.93 -4.52
N GLN A 161 -36.03 -1.59 -4.56
CA GLN A 161 -35.28 -0.85 -5.55
C GLN A 161 -33.79 -0.84 -5.18
N VAL A 162 -32.94 -0.95 -6.19
CA VAL A 162 -31.50 -0.81 -6.11
C VAL A 162 -31.11 0.34 -7.04
N ALA A 163 -30.33 1.30 -6.55
CA ALA A 163 -29.89 2.43 -7.34
C ALA A 163 -28.94 1.97 -8.45
N ASP A 164 -28.96 2.70 -9.58
CA ASP A 164 -27.78 2.78 -10.45
C ASP A 164 -26.58 3.15 -9.57
N GLY A 165 -25.42 2.52 -9.83
CA GLY A 165 -24.24 2.71 -9.00
C GLY A 165 -23.87 4.17 -8.83
N GLU A 166 -23.11 4.47 -7.76
CA GLU A 166 -22.72 5.83 -7.46
C GLU A 166 -22.13 6.50 -8.71
N ARG A 167 -22.76 7.59 -9.16
CA ARG A 167 -22.27 8.36 -10.30
C ARG A 167 -21.23 9.33 -9.77
N TRP A 168 -19.99 9.13 -10.19
CA TRP A 168 -18.89 10.02 -9.85
C TRP A 168 -18.44 10.81 -11.07
N VAL A 169 -18.12 12.08 -10.87
CA VAL A 169 -17.56 12.96 -11.90
C VAL A 169 -16.35 13.72 -11.36
N SER A 170 -15.43 14.06 -12.26
CA SER A 170 -14.29 14.96 -11.96
C SER A 170 -14.34 16.18 -12.86
N PRO A 171 -13.92 17.37 -12.38
CA PRO A 171 -13.78 18.55 -13.23
C PRO A 171 -12.76 18.32 -14.35
N ASN A 172 -13.05 18.79 -15.56
CA ASN A 172 -12.08 18.78 -16.66
C ASN A 172 -11.15 20.01 -16.63
N LYS A 173 -11.44 20.96 -15.72
CA LYS A 173 -10.73 22.24 -15.49
C LYS A 173 -11.19 22.83 -14.17
N ASN A 174 -10.49 23.87 -13.69
CA ASN A 174 -10.94 24.61 -12.52
C ASN A 174 -12.35 25.19 -12.73
N MET A 175 -13.22 25.02 -11.76
CA MET A 175 -14.60 25.50 -11.83
C MET A 175 -15.17 25.83 -10.45
N ASN A 176 -16.21 26.64 -10.43
CA ASN A 176 -16.85 27.08 -9.20
C ASN A 176 -18.03 26.16 -8.88
N VAL A 177 -18.25 25.93 -7.59
CA VAL A 177 -19.44 25.31 -7.02
C VAL A 177 -20.48 26.39 -6.78
N ARG A 178 -21.72 26.15 -7.18
CA ARG A 178 -22.82 27.11 -7.07
C ARG A 178 -23.84 26.68 -6.02
N GLY A 179 -24.43 27.64 -5.34
CA GLY A 179 -25.55 27.41 -4.41
C GLY A 179 -26.86 26.98 -5.10
N GLY A 180 -26.94 27.07 -6.42
CA GLY A 180 -28.09 26.70 -7.23
C GLY A 180 -27.69 26.35 -8.67
N PRO A 181 -28.58 25.72 -9.45
CA PRO A 181 -28.31 25.26 -10.82
C PRO A 181 -28.31 26.41 -11.84
N ASP A 182 -27.59 27.49 -11.55
CA ASP A 182 -27.42 28.64 -12.45
C ASP A 182 -26.13 29.42 -12.15
N THR A 183 -25.72 30.27 -13.09
CA THR A 183 -24.49 31.09 -12.96
C THR A 183 -24.69 32.35 -12.11
N SER A 184 -25.93 32.70 -11.77
CA SER A 184 -26.25 33.86 -10.91
C SER A 184 -26.24 33.52 -9.42
N SER A 185 -26.27 32.24 -9.09
CA SER A 185 -26.21 31.70 -7.75
C SER A 185 -24.86 31.99 -7.12
N ALA A 186 -24.88 32.12 -5.79
CA ALA A 186 -23.69 32.38 -4.99
C ALA A 186 -22.62 31.32 -5.28
N ASP A 187 -21.40 31.79 -5.38
CA ASP A 187 -20.23 30.93 -5.38
C ASP A 187 -20.02 30.40 -3.96
N VAL A 188 -19.98 29.08 -3.83
CA VAL A 188 -19.88 28.39 -2.54
C VAL A 188 -18.62 27.53 -2.43
N GLY A 189 -17.75 27.54 -3.45
CA GLY A 189 -16.50 26.79 -3.43
C GLY A 189 -15.83 26.70 -4.79
N ASP A 190 -14.59 26.23 -4.79
CA ASP A 190 -13.79 26.02 -6.00
C ASP A 190 -13.40 24.54 -6.13
N LEU A 191 -13.31 24.06 -7.36
CA LEU A 191 -12.96 22.69 -7.71
C LEU A 191 -11.80 22.67 -8.70
N VAL A 192 -10.96 21.64 -8.60
CA VAL A 192 -9.81 21.36 -9.46
C VAL A 192 -9.94 20.00 -10.15
N PRO A 193 -9.21 19.72 -11.26
CA PRO A 193 -9.38 18.49 -12.01
C PRO A 193 -9.14 17.16 -11.27
N SER A 194 -8.46 17.20 -10.12
CA SER A 194 -8.25 16.02 -9.27
C SER A 194 -9.44 15.68 -8.37
N ASP A 195 -10.41 16.58 -8.23
CA ASP A 195 -11.53 16.36 -7.32
C ASP A 195 -12.47 15.28 -7.85
N LYS A 196 -12.92 14.42 -6.95
CA LYS A 196 -13.92 13.39 -7.24
C LYS A 196 -15.23 13.76 -6.55
N LEU A 197 -16.28 13.91 -7.33
CA LEU A 197 -17.56 14.45 -6.89
C LEU A 197 -18.64 13.39 -7.06
N LYS A 198 -19.38 13.10 -6.00
CA LYS A 198 -20.51 12.18 -6.05
C LYS A 198 -21.73 12.94 -6.53
N VAL A 199 -22.29 12.55 -7.67
CA VAL A 199 -23.51 13.14 -8.21
C VAL A 199 -24.69 12.58 -7.42
N ILE A 200 -25.39 13.47 -6.72
CA ILE A 200 -26.53 13.13 -5.86
C ILE A 200 -27.87 13.55 -6.48
N ASP A 201 -27.87 14.50 -7.41
CA ASP A 201 -29.06 14.90 -8.17
C ASP A 201 -28.66 15.66 -9.46
N GLN A 202 -29.63 16.06 -10.27
CA GLN A 202 -29.44 16.94 -11.43
C GLN A 202 -30.67 17.82 -11.68
N ASP A 203 -30.49 18.93 -12.39
CA ASP A 203 -31.62 19.77 -12.79
C ASP A 203 -32.49 19.06 -13.84
N ALA A 204 -33.69 19.57 -14.10
CA ALA A 204 -34.65 18.96 -15.02
C ALA A 204 -34.10 18.76 -16.44
N ASN A 205 -33.09 19.53 -16.84
CA ASN A 205 -32.46 19.45 -18.15
C ASN A 205 -31.13 18.67 -18.15
N GLY A 206 -30.68 18.17 -16.99
CA GLY A 206 -29.41 17.45 -16.83
C GLY A 206 -28.15 18.29 -17.12
N THR A 207 -28.29 19.61 -17.18
CA THR A 207 -27.20 20.55 -17.45
C THR A 207 -26.40 20.88 -16.18
N TRP A 208 -27.07 20.88 -15.03
CA TRP A 208 -26.47 21.09 -13.73
C TRP A 208 -26.55 19.81 -12.91
N LEU A 209 -25.43 19.44 -12.32
CA LEU A 209 -25.33 18.31 -11.43
C LEU A 209 -25.28 18.82 -10.01
N LYS A 210 -26.14 18.28 -9.14
CA LYS A 210 -25.99 18.44 -7.70
C LYS A 210 -24.99 17.40 -7.23
N VAL A 211 -23.95 17.84 -6.55
CA VAL A 211 -22.86 17.00 -6.10
C VAL A 211 -22.65 17.12 -4.60
N GLU A 212 -22.23 16.01 -4.00
CA GLU A 212 -21.62 15.96 -2.68
C GLU A 212 -20.11 16.16 -2.87
N LEU A 213 -19.57 17.17 -2.18
CA LEU A 213 -18.16 17.57 -2.20
C LEU A 213 -17.34 16.69 -1.22
N PRO A 214 -16.01 16.66 -1.33
CA PRO A 214 -15.15 15.87 -0.43
C PRO A 214 -15.29 16.21 1.06
N ASP A 215 -15.72 17.43 1.39
CA ASP A 215 -15.96 17.90 2.75
C ASP A 215 -17.37 17.55 3.29
N GLY A 216 -18.17 16.84 2.50
CA GLY A 216 -19.55 16.44 2.82
C GLY A 216 -20.60 17.52 2.55
N ASN A 217 -20.20 18.71 2.07
CA ASN A 217 -21.16 19.74 1.68
C ASN A 217 -21.76 19.44 0.30
N GLU A 218 -22.94 19.99 0.04
CA GLU A 218 -23.61 19.85 -1.26
C GLU A 218 -23.51 21.14 -2.08
N GLY A 219 -23.40 21.00 -3.39
CA GLY A 219 -23.41 22.15 -4.30
C GLY A 219 -23.76 21.77 -5.74
N TRP A 220 -23.88 22.78 -6.60
CA TRP A 220 -24.23 22.60 -8.01
C TRP A 220 -23.02 22.89 -8.91
N VAL A 221 -22.77 21.99 -9.85
CA VAL A 221 -21.70 22.12 -10.85
C VAL A 221 -22.25 22.02 -12.26
N TYR A 222 -21.58 22.69 -13.20
CA TYR A 222 -21.97 22.67 -14.60
C TYR A 222 -21.53 21.35 -15.26
N GLY A 223 -22.48 20.46 -15.53
CA GLY A 223 -22.24 19.09 -16.00
C GLY A 223 -21.32 18.99 -17.22
N PRO A 224 -21.43 19.85 -18.25
CA PRO A 224 -20.55 19.81 -19.43
C PRO A 224 -19.07 20.06 -19.16
N TYR A 225 -18.70 20.55 -17.99
CA TYR A 225 -17.29 20.73 -17.59
C TYR A 225 -16.77 19.58 -16.72
N THR A 226 -17.55 18.52 -16.57
CA THR A 226 -17.17 17.33 -15.81
C THR A 226 -16.97 16.13 -16.74
N GLY A 227 -16.12 15.20 -16.33
CA GLY A 227 -15.93 13.90 -16.98
C GLY A 227 -16.27 12.77 -16.02
N PRO A 228 -16.72 11.60 -16.51
CA PRO A 228 -16.93 10.43 -15.65
C PRO A 228 -15.62 10.06 -14.96
N THR A 229 -15.70 9.76 -13.66
CA THR A 229 -14.56 9.27 -12.87
C THR A 229 -15.02 8.06 -12.05
N GLU A 230 -14.07 7.26 -11.60
CA GLU A 230 -14.37 6.20 -10.64
C GLU A 230 -14.52 6.77 -9.24
N ALA A 231 -15.40 6.15 -8.45
CA ALA A 231 -15.50 6.42 -7.02
C ALA A 231 -14.11 6.45 -6.37
N PRO A 232 -13.84 7.37 -5.43
CA PRO A 232 -12.66 7.27 -4.60
C PRO A 232 -12.65 5.88 -3.93
N PRO A 233 -11.47 5.26 -3.77
CA PRO A 233 -11.39 4.00 -3.03
C PRO A 233 -12.01 4.20 -1.64
N PRO A 234 -12.77 3.23 -1.12
CA PRO A 234 -13.34 3.36 0.21
C PRO A 234 -12.21 3.55 1.22
N PRO A 235 -12.48 4.26 2.33
CA PRO A 235 -11.49 4.40 3.38
C PRO A 235 -11.03 3.02 3.84
N PRO A 236 -9.74 2.86 4.12
CA PRO A 236 -9.22 1.61 4.66
C PRO A 236 -9.97 1.24 5.95
N PRO A 237 -10.06 -0.06 6.28
CA PRO A 237 -10.66 -0.47 7.55
C PRO A 237 -9.89 0.14 8.73
N PRO A 238 -10.54 0.38 9.88
CA PRO A 238 -9.85 0.83 11.08
C PRO A 238 -8.68 -0.11 11.40
N TYR A 239 -7.53 0.47 11.72
CA TYR A 239 -6.35 -0.31 12.10
C TYR A 239 -6.63 -1.10 13.39
N GLU A 240 -6.42 -2.41 13.34
CA GLU A 240 -6.45 -3.28 14.51
C GLU A 240 -5.03 -3.66 14.87
N SER A 241 -4.58 -3.30 16.07
CA SER A 241 -3.22 -3.62 16.50
C SER A 241 -2.97 -5.13 16.49
N PRO A 242 -1.89 -5.61 15.84
CA PRO A 242 -1.51 -7.01 15.91
C PRO A 242 -0.96 -7.40 17.29
N VAL A 243 -0.73 -6.41 18.17
CA VAL A 243 -0.24 -6.62 19.54
C VAL A 243 -1.43 -6.79 20.48
N PRO A 244 -1.55 -7.94 21.18
CA PRO A 244 -2.57 -8.07 22.22
C PRO A 244 -2.33 -7.07 23.35
N GLN A 245 -3.38 -6.40 23.82
CA GLN A 245 -3.29 -5.38 24.88
C GLN A 245 -2.55 -5.84 26.13
N TRP A 246 -2.75 -7.09 26.58
CA TRP A 246 -2.03 -7.60 27.75
C TRP A 246 -0.50 -7.71 27.54
N VAL A 247 -0.04 -7.88 26.30
CA VAL A 247 1.39 -7.91 25.93
C VAL A 247 1.97 -6.49 25.95
N ALA A 248 1.22 -5.54 25.38
CA ALA A 248 1.57 -4.11 25.38
C ALA A 248 1.69 -3.59 26.82
N ASP A 249 0.64 -3.76 27.62
CA ASP A 249 0.56 -3.33 29.02
C ASP A 249 1.47 -4.13 29.97
N GLY A 250 1.97 -5.30 29.55
CA GLY A 250 2.70 -6.22 30.42
C GLY A 250 1.84 -6.78 31.57
N THR A 251 0.55 -7.01 31.31
CA THR A 251 -0.43 -7.48 32.29
C THR A 251 -0.67 -8.99 32.21
N CYS A 252 -1.48 -9.52 33.14
CA CYS A 252 -1.76 -10.95 33.23
C CYS A 252 -2.28 -11.50 31.89
N PRO A 253 -1.63 -12.55 31.32
CA PRO A 253 -2.15 -13.17 30.11
C PRO A 253 -3.56 -13.74 30.32
N PRO A 254 -4.43 -13.70 29.31
CA PRO A 254 -5.85 -14.11 29.46
C PRO A 254 -6.01 -15.60 29.76
N HIS A 255 -5.02 -16.42 29.39
CA HIS A 255 -5.02 -17.87 29.64
C HIS A 255 -4.47 -18.25 31.03
N ILE A 256 -3.92 -17.29 31.79
CA ILE A 256 -3.44 -17.50 33.15
C ILE A 256 -4.45 -16.92 34.13
N HIS A 257 -4.91 -17.72 35.08
CA HIS A 257 -5.82 -17.23 36.12
C HIS A 257 -5.13 -16.22 37.02
N ALA A 258 -5.77 -15.07 37.29
CA ALA A 258 -5.18 -13.95 38.03
C ALA A 258 -4.56 -14.34 39.39
N ARG A 259 -5.18 -15.27 40.13
CA ARG A 259 -4.61 -15.78 41.40
C ARG A 259 -3.26 -16.50 41.21
N MET A 260 -3.09 -17.23 40.12
CA MET A 260 -1.82 -17.89 39.80
C MET A 260 -0.79 -16.83 39.40
N TRP A 261 -1.18 -15.87 38.56
CA TRP A 261 -0.32 -14.76 38.16
C TRP A 261 0.20 -13.96 39.36
N SER A 262 -0.68 -13.52 40.27
CA SER A 262 -0.27 -12.78 41.47
C SER A 262 0.57 -13.59 42.45
N ALA A 263 0.53 -14.93 42.39
CA ALA A 263 1.34 -15.82 43.22
C ALA A 263 2.74 -16.07 42.62
N MET A 264 2.95 -15.77 41.33
CA MET A 264 4.25 -15.91 40.68
C MET A 264 5.23 -14.83 41.16
N PRO A 265 6.54 -15.16 41.29
CA PRO A 265 7.59 -14.16 41.44
C PRO A 265 7.51 -13.09 40.36
N LYS A 266 8.01 -11.88 40.63
CA LYS A 266 7.99 -10.80 39.64
C LYS A 266 8.80 -11.18 38.40
N GLU A 267 9.95 -11.78 38.61
CA GLU A 267 10.89 -12.22 37.58
C GLU A 267 10.21 -13.22 36.63
N ALA A 268 9.47 -14.19 37.17
CA ALA A 268 8.73 -15.15 36.37
C ALA A 268 7.58 -14.51 35.56
N ARG A 269 6.98 -13.43 36.06
CA ARG A 269 5.97 -12.66 35.32
C ARG A 269 6.61 -11.86 34.20
N ASP A 270 7.72 -11.19 34.50
CA ASP A 270 8.49 -10.41 33.53
C ASP A 270 8.99 -11.31 32.38
N GLU A 271 9.45 -12.54 32.68
CA GLU A 271 9.82 -13.56 31.68
C GLU A 271 8.65 -13.96 30.77
N VAL A 272 7.45 -14.12 31.31
CA VAL A 272 6.26 -14.46 30.51
C VAL A 272 5.88 -13.32 29.56
N ILE A 273 5.92 -12.07 30.04
CA ILE A 273 5.66 -10.90 29.19
C ILE A 273 6.73 -10.75 28.12
N GLN A 274 8.01 -10.91 28.50
CA GLN A 274 9.12 -10.80 27.57
C GLN A 274 9.02 -11.84 26.46
N ALA A 275 8.76 -13.11 26.80
CA ALA A 275 8.58 -14.17 25.81
C ALA A 275 7.39 -13.90 24.86
N ALA A 276 6.31 -13.29 25.37
CA ALA A 276 5.17 -12.91 24.54
C ALA A 276 5.51 -11.77 23.57
N ARG A 277 6.25 -10.76 24.03
CA ARG A 277 6.72 -9.64 23.20
C ARG A 277 7.71 -10.11 22.13
N GLU A 278 8.67 -10.95 22.49
CA GLU A 278 9.60 -11.57 21.53
C GLU A 278 8.87 -12.41 20.49
N LYS A 279 7.82 -13.15 20.90
CA LYS A 279 6.98 -13.88 19.96
C LYS A 279 6.29 -12.97 18.95
N VAL A 280 5.75 -11.82 19.38
CA VAL A 280 5.12 -10.83 18.48
C VAL A 280 6.13 -10.35 17.43
N VAL A 281 7.37 -10.04 17.85
CA VAL A 281 8.42 -9.59 16.93
C VAL A 281 8.87 -10.72 15.99
N ALA A 282 9.07 -11.94 16.51
CA ALA A 282 9.49 -13.10 15.72
C ALA A 282 8.43 -13.55 14.71
N ASP A 283 7.14 -13.42 15.04
CA ASP A 283 6.05 -13.73 14.11
C ASP A 283 5.99 -12.68 12.97
N ALA A 284 6.33 -11.41 13.26
CA ALA A 284 6.43 -10.34 12.26
C ALA A 284 7.69 -10.43 11.38
N TRP A 285 8.76 -11.02 11.92
CA TRP A 285 10.08 -11.18 11.28
C TRP A 285 10.59 -12.61 11.45
N PRO A 286 9.98 -13.58 10.73
CA PRO A 286 10.36 -14.97 10.85
C PRO A 286 11.82 -15.18 10.45
N MET A 287 12.46 -16.16 11.09
CA MET A 287 13.85 -16.50 10.80
C MET A 287 14.01 -16.84 9.31
N PRO A 288 14.95 -16.19 8.60
CA PRO A 288 15.17 -16.48 7.19
C PRO A 288 15.69 -17.91 7.01
N GLU A 289 15.53 -18.45 5.80
CA GLU A 289 16.18 -19.71 5.43
C GLU A 289 17.70 -19.56 5.54
N PHE A 290 18.35 -20.57 6.11
CA PHE A 290 19.79 -20.53 6.33
C PHE A 290 20.57 -21.01 5.09
N ASP A 291 21.46 -20.16 4.56
CA ASP A 291 22.44 -20.54 3.53
C ASP A 291 23.81 -20.82 4.15
N VAL A 292 24.24 -22.09 4.10
CA VAL A 292 25.55 -22.53 4.60
C VAL A 292 26.75 -21.91 3.87
N ASN A 293 26.54 -21.48 2.61
CA ASN A 293 27.54 -20.82 1.79
C ASN A 293 27.39 -19.29 1.82
N GLY A 294 26.46 -18.77 2.64
CA GLY A 294 26.26 -17.35 2.83
C GLY A 294 27.49 -16.66 3.47
N PRO A 295 27.56 -15.33 3.35
CA PRO A 295 28.61 -14.54 3.98
C PRO A 295 28.58 -14.67 5.52
N PRO A 296 29.72 -14.47 6.20
CA PRO A 296 29.78 -14.44 7.66
C PRO A 296 28.95 -13.30 8.24
N PRO A 297 28.41 -13.46 9.47
CA PRO A 297 27.98 -12.33 10.28
C PRO A 297 29.05 -11.26 10.44
N SER A 298 28.63 -10.00 10.50
CA SER A 298 29.51 -8.86 10.74
C SER A 298 30.23 -8.96 12.08
N SER A 299 29.62 -9.63 13.07
CA SER A 299 30.19 -9.97 14.37
C SER A 299 31.27 -11.07 14.32
N VAL A 300 31.42 -11.77 13.19
CA VAL A 300 32.27 -12.96 13.07
C VAL A 300 33.32 -12.79 11.99
N ASP A 301 34.57 -12.95 12.39
CA ASP A 301 35.71 -12.88 11.48
C ASP A 301 35.53 -13.88 10.30
N PRO A 302 35.70 -13.43 9.04
CA PRO A 302 35.52 -14.29 7.86
C PRO A 302 36.41 -15.54 7.87
N MET A 303 37.60 -15.46 8.45
CA MET A 303 38.50 -16.60 8.60
C MET A 303 37.91 -17.60 9.60
N VAL A 304 37.33 -17.15 10.70
CA VAL A 304 36.63 -18.04 11.65
C VAL A 304 35.43 -18.70 10.98
N TRP A 305 34.61 -17.92 10.28
CA TRP A 305 33.42 -18.44 9.57
C TRP A 305 33.75 -19.51 8.55
N ASN A 306 34.80 -19.31 7.74
CA ASN A 306 35.21 -20.27 6.72
C ASN A 306 35.70 -21.60 7.29
N HIS A 307 36.11 -21.64 8.56
CA HIS A 307 36.55 -22.85 9.25
C HIS A 307 35.48 -23.46 10.17
N LEU A 308 34.31 -22.81 10.34
CA LEU A 308 33.20 -23.37 11.11
C LEU A 308 32.52 -24.51 10.33
N PRO A 309 32.20 -25.64 10.98
CA PRO A 309 31.36 -26.68 10.37
C PRO A 309 29.94 -26.13 10.11
N PRO A 310 29.18 -26.72 9.17
CA PRO A 310 27.82 -26.29 8.83
C PRO A 310 26.89 -26.09 10.04
N GLU A 311 26.90 -27.01 11.01
CA GLU A 311 26.08 -26.90 12.22
C GLU A 311 26.50 -25.73 13.12
N GLY A 312 27.79 -25.41 13.16
CA GLY A 312 28.31 -24.25 13.88
C GLY A 312 27.85 -22.94 13.24
N LYS A 313 27.88 -22.86 11.90
CA LYS A 313 27.36 -21.71 11.14
C LYS A 313 25.86 -21.51 11.35
N GLN A 314 25.09 -22.59 11.30
CA GLN A 314 23.64 -22.55 11.51
C GLN A 314 23.28 -22.12 12.94
N SER A 315 24.00 -22.63 13.94
CA SER A 315 23.79 -22.25 15.35
C SER A 315 24.08 -20.78 15.58
N LEU A 316 25.15 -20.26 14.98
CA LEU A 316 25.51 -18.84 15.05
C LEU A 316 24.47 -17.96 14.35
N PHE A 317 24.02 -18.34 13.15
CA PHE A 317 22.93 -17.66 12.44
C PHE A 317 21.65 -17.57 13.28
N GLN A 318 21.27 -18.67 13.95
CA GLN A 318 20.11 -18.67 14.84
C GLN A 318 20.30 -17.75 16.06
N GLN A 319 21.51 -17.68 16.62
CA GLN A 319 21.83 -16.79 17.74
C GLN A 319 21.75 -15.32 17.34
N GLU A 320 22.27 -14.96 16.16
CA GLU A 320 22.19 -13.60 15.60
C GLU A 320 20.73 -13.19 15.35
N TRP A 321 19.94 -14.07 14.73
CA TRP A 321 18.51 -13.79 14.54
C TRP A 321 17.77 -13.61 15.87
N GLN A 322 18.07 -14.44 16.87
CA GLN A 322 17.50 -14.29 18.21
C GLN A 322 17.96 -13.00 18.92
N ALA A 323 19.18 -12.55 18.67
CA ALA A 323 19.67 -11.26 19.17
C ALA A 323 18.91 -10.10 18.51
N ALA A 324 18.68 -10.16 17.20
CA ALA A 324 17.82 -9.22 16.49
C ALA A 324 16.40 -9.19 17.06
N VAL A 325 15.77 -10.35 17.28
CA VAL A 325 14.42 -10.41 17.91
C VAL A 325 14.42 -9.71 19.27
N ARG A 326 15.42 -9.96 20.12
CA ARG A 326 15.52 -9.33 21.45
C ARG A 326 15.72 -7.82 21.39
N GLU A 327 16.65 -7.38 20.56
CA GLU A 327 16.94 -5.97 20.35
C GLU A 327 15.69 -5.23 19.87
N GLN A 328 15.03 -5.78 18.85
CA GLN A 328 13.85 -5.15 18.27
C GLN A 328 12.63 -5.21 19.18
N THR A 329 12.54 -6.23 20.03
CA THR A 329 11.57 -6.27 21.13
C THR A 329 11.81 -5.12 22.12
N ALA A 330 13.07 -4.88 22.49
CA ALA A 330 13.39 -3.79 23.41
C ALA A 330 13.05 -2.42 22.78
N LEU A 331 13.45 -2.17 21.54
CA LEU A 331 13.17 -0.90 20.85
C LEU A 331 11.67 -0.64 20.67
N ARG A 332 10.90 -1.68 20.32
CA ARG A 332 9.45 -1.55 20.11
C ARG A 332 8.68 -1.33 21.41
N PHE A 333 8.99 -2.07 22.47
CA PHE A 333 8.15 -2.08 23.69
C PHE A 333 8.70 -1.25 24.85
N ASN A 334 9.99 -0.89 24.84
CA ASN A 334 10.60 -0.04 25.88
C ASN A 334 10.91 1.38 25.37
N GLY A 335 10.70 1.63 24.08
CA GLY A 335 10.94 2.92 23.42
C GLY A 335 12.29 2.98 22.70
N VAL A 336 12.37 3.94 21.79
CA VAL A 336 13.57 4.24 21.00
C VAL A 336 14.23 5.50 21.58
N PRO A 337 15.57 5.52 21.74
CA PRO A 337 16.29 6.75 22.11
C PRO A 337 16.01 7.91 21.16
N GLU A 338 16.00 9.13 21.71
CA GLU A 338 15.83 10.37 20.94
C GLU A 338 16.83 10.47 19.79
N GLY A 339 16.35 10.78 18.59
CA GLY A 339 17.18 10.85 17.38
C GLY A 339 17.56 9.49 16.79
N GLY A 340 16.93 8.41 17.26
CA GLY A 340 17.06 7.05 16.74
C GLY A 340 18.35 6.33 17.08
N VAL A 341 18.42 5.06 16.66
CA VAL A 341 19.56 4.18 16.88
C VAL A 341 19.90 3.37 15.64
N VAL A 342 21.19 3.06 15.47
CA VAL A 342 21.65 2.04 14.52
C VAL A 342 21.34 0.67 15.10
N ALA A 343 20.77 -0.23 14.29
CA ALA A 343 20.52 -1.60 14.72
C ALA A 343 21.84 -2.36 14.86
N GLU A 344 22.10 -2.94 16.04
CA GLU A 344 23.28 -3.79 16.28
C GLU A 344 23.15 -5.14 15.59
N HIS A 345 21.93 -5.69 15.56
CA HIS A 345 21.57 -6.95 14.91
C HIS A 345 20.46 -6.65 13.88
N PRO A 346 20.82 -6.17 12.68
CA PRO A 346 19.84 -5.85 11.65
C PRO A 346 19.07 -7.10 11.22
N PHE A 347 17.76 -6.97 11.03
CA PHE A 347 16.98 -8.04 10.39
C PHE A 347 17.36 -8.22 8.93
N LEU A 348 17.89 -7.18 8.30
CA LEU A 348 18.16 -7.14 6.87
C LEU A 348 19.65 -7.00 6.60
N GLY A 349 20.14 -7.79 5.66
CA GLY A 349 21.57 -7.91 5.37
C GLY A 349 22.24 -6.77 4.62
N VAL A 350 21.78 -5.54 4.84
CA VAL A 350 22.48 -4.35 4.37
C VAL A 350 23.75 -4.12 5.19
N ASP A 351 23.67 -4.34 6.50
CA ASP A 351 24.83 -4.45 7.42
C ASP A 351 24.96 -5.83 8.10
N SER A 352 23.94 -6.66 7.94
CA SER A 352 23.83 -7.99 8.53
C SER A 352 24.18 -9.07 7.49
N PRO A 353 24.61 -10.27 7.89
CA PRO A 353 24.73 -11.40 6.97
C PRO A 353 23.38 -11.98 6.53
N LEU A 354 22.28 -11.55 7.17
CA LEU A 354 20.99 -12.23 7.08
C LEU A 354 20.13 -11.82 5.88
N GLY A 355 20.58 -10.89 5.03
CA GLY A 355 19.84 -10.44 3.83
C GLY A 355 20.73 -10.19 2.62
N ASP A 356 20.09 -9.82 1.51
CA ASP A 356 20.64 -9.95 0.14
C ASP A 356 21.82 -8.99 -0.22
N GLY A 357 22.44 -8.32 0.75
CA GLY A 357 23.68 -7.55 0.56
C GLY A 357 24.91 -8.38 0.90
N GLN A 358 25.83 -8.57 -0.05
CA GLN A 358 27.17 -9.03 0.32
C GLN A 358 27.89 -7.86 1.00
N VAL A 359 28.09 -7.95 2.32
CA VAL A 359 28.80 -6.97 3.19
C VAL A 359 30.20 -6.57 2.64
N GLY A 360 30.74 -7.29 1.64
CA GLY A 360 31.99 -6.96 0.93
C GLY A 360 31.88 -6.27 -0.44
N GLU A 361 30.78 -6.42 -1.21
CA GLU A 361 30.68 -5.85 -2.58
C GLU A 361 30.75 -4.32 -2.58
N TRP A 362 30.21 -3.72 -1.53
CA TRP A 362 30.19 -2.27 -1.33
C TRP A 362 31.58 -1.73 -1.00
N LEU A 363 32.31 -2.42 -0.12
CA LEU A 363 33.66 -2.03 0.30
C LEU A 363 34.66 -2.06 -0.86
N ASP A 364 34.52 -3.03 -1.77
CA ASP A 364 35.37 -3.13 -2.97
C ASP A 364 35.16 -1.94 -3.93
N SER A 365 33.94 -1.42 -3.94
CA SER A 365 33.50 -0.34 -4.82
C SER A 365 33.57 1.04 -4.16
N ALA A 366 33.77 1.12 -2.85
CA ALA A 366 33.83 2.36 -2.10
C ALA A 366 34.99 3.28 -2.55
N ILE A 367 34.72 4.58 -2.59
CA ILE A 367 35.72 5.61 -2.90
C ILE A 367 36.48 5.97 -1.62
N GLY A 368 37.74 5.53 -1.51
CA GLY A 368 38.63 5.87 -0.39
C GLY A 368 38.21 5.19 0.92
N GLN A 369 39.07 4.34 1.48
CA GLN A 369 38.75 3.51 2.65
C GLN A 369 38.78 4.27 4.00
N ASP A 370 38.73 5.61 3.98
CA ASP A 370 38.94 6.48 5.14
C ASP A 370 37.65 7.24 5.52
N GLY A 371 36.71 6.56 6.17
CA GLY A 371 35.56 7.21 6.85
C GLY A 371 34.60 8.00 5.95
N ARG A 372 34.53 7.65 4.67
CA ARG A 372 33.56 8.25 3.73
C ARG A 372 32.24 7.45 3.72
N PRO A 373 31.11 8.11 3.39
CA PRO A 373 29.81 7.44 3.33
C PRO A 373 29.79 6.27 2.36
N ALA A 374 29.10 5.18 2.72
CA ALA A 374 29.02 3.95 1.95
C ALA A 374 28.41 4.14 0.54
N GLN A 375 27.51 5.10 0.37
CA GLN A 375 26.95 5.42 -0.95
C GLN A 375 27.96 6.07 -1.92
N TYR A 376 29.18 6.39 -1.48
CA TYR A 376 30.21 7.00 -2.33
C TYR A 376 30.97 5.91 -3.07
N LEU A 377 30.55 5.64 -4.31
CA LEU A 377 30.95 4.46 -5.05
C LEU A 377 31.65 4.79 -6.37
N ASN A 378 32.65 3.98 -6.69
CA ASN A 378 33.30 3.95 -7.98
C ASN A 378 32.44 3.13 -8.95
N LEU A 379 31.67 3.83 -9.79
CA LEU A 379 30.79 3.19 -10.76
C LEU A 379 31.56 2.45 -11.86
N GLY A 380 32.80 2.84 -12.15
CA GLY A 380 33.68 2.11 -13.06
C GLY A 380 33.99 0.68 -12.59
N LYS A 381 34.16 0.47 -11.28
CA LYS A 381 34.35 -0.87 -10.70
C LYS A 381 33.08 -1.72 -10.76
N VAL A 382 31.90 -1.11 -10.60
CA VAL A 382 30.62 -1.83 -10.57
C VAL A 382 30.06 -2.11 -11.96
N LEU A 383 30.03 -1.09 -12.83
CA LEU A 383 29.38 -1.11 -14.15
C LEU A 383 30.36 -1.28 -15.32
N GLY A 384 31.67 -1.16 -15.08
CA GLY A 384 32.73 -1.34 -16.07
C GLY A 384 33.34 -0.04 -16.62
N GLU A 385 34.30 -0.18 -17.53
CA GLU A 385 35.00 0.95 -18.14
C GLU A 385 34.04 1.91 -18.86
N GLY A 386 34.22 3.23 -18.65
CA GLY A 386 33.39 4.29 -19.22
C GLY A 386 32.43 4.98 -18.23
N TRP A 387 32.30 4.46 -17.01
CA TRP A 387 31.52 5.09 -15.93
C TRP A 387 32.40 5.91 -14.98
N SER A 388 31.77 6.86 -14.27
CA SER A 388 32.47 7.74 -13.32
C SER A 388 33.25 6.93 -12.30
N GLN A 389 34.48 7.36 -12.02
CA GLN A 389 35.29 6.77 -10.96
C GLN A 389 34.84 7.22 -9.57
N ASP A 390 34.15 8.35 -9.50
CA ASP A 390 33.60 8.91 -8.27
C ASP A 390 32.13 9.32 -8.45
N HIS A 391 31.22 8.76 -7.65
CA HIS A 391 29.80 9.16 -7.60
C HIS A 391 29.31 9.24 -6.15
N PHE A 392 28.51 10.27 -5.84
CA PHE A 392 28.17 10.67 -4.47
C PHE A 392 26.66 10.74 -4.21
N ASN A 393 25.82 10.61 -5.24
CA ASN A 393 24.37 10.84 -5.17
C ASN A 393 23.59 9.55 -5.48
N LEU A 394 23.84 8.49 -4.70
CA LEU A 394 23.29 7.15 -4.95
C LEU A 394 22.23 6.70 -3.94
N CYS A 395 21.87 7.51 -2.96
CA CYS A 395 20.85 7.16 -1.96
C CYS A 395 19.54 6.63 -2.57
N GLY A 396 19.02 7.29 -3.61
CA GLY A 396 17.81 6.85 -4.32
C GLY A 396 17.96 5.47 -4.97
N PRO A 397 18.94 5.28 -5.88
CA PRO A 397 19.20 3.98 -6.49
C PRO A 397 19.40 2.83 -5.50
N LEU A 398 20.12 3.10 -4.41
CA LEU A 398 20.43 2.11 -3.40
C LEU A 398 19.22 1.78 -2.52
N ALA A 399 18.39 2.77 -2.17
CA ALA A 399 17.14 2.54 -1.45
C ALA A 399 16.16 1.66 -2.26
N VAL A 400 16.02 1.94 -3.56
CA VAL A 400 15.18 1.11 -4.46
C VAL A 400 15.78 -0.29 -4.63
N GLY A 401 17.10 -0.39 -4.82
CA GLY A 401 17.79 -1.67 -4.90
C GLY A 401 17.51 -2.55 -3.67
N ALA A 402 17.69 -1.99 -2.48
CA ALA A 402 17.43 -2.69 -1.22
C ALA A 402 15.95 -3.09 -1.05
N SER A 403 15.01 -2.23 -1.46
CA SER A 403 13.58 -2.53 -1.40
C SER A 403 13.17 -3.72 -2.28
N LEU A 404 13.89 -3.95 -3.38
CA LEU A 404 13.64 -5.02 -4.33
C LEU A 404 14.57 -6.24 -4.12
N GLY A 405 15.39 -6.24 -3.07
CA GLY A 405 16.33 -7.33 -2.78
C GLY A 405 17.44 -7.49 -3.82
N MET A 406 17.89 -6.39 -4.42
CA MET A 406 18.93 -6.39 -5.45
C MET A 406 20.32 -6.21 -4.87
N SER A 407 21.30 -6.89 -5.47
CA SER A 407 22.70 -6.55 -5.29
C SER A 407 23.00 -5.13 -5.79
N LEU A 408 24.15 -4.58 -5.37
CA LEU A 408 24.61 -3.26 -5.79
C LEU A 408 24.65 -3.12 -7.31
N LYS A 409 25.20 -4.13 -7.99
CA LYS A 409 25.33 -4.15 -9.45
C LYS A 409 23.98 -4.23 -10.16
N GLU A 410 23.07 -5.06 -9.66
CA GLU A 410 21.72 -5.18 -10.22
C GLU A 410 20.94 -3.88 -10.10
N ALA A 411 20.98 -3.24 -8.93
CA ALA A 411 20.31 -1.96 -8.69
C ALA A 411 20.80 -0.89 -9.66
N LEU A 412 22.13 -0.68 -9.75
CA LEU A 412 22.71 0.34 -10.62
C LEU A 412 22.48 0.03 -12.11
N THR A 413 22.45 -1.24 -12.50
CA THR A 413 22.10 -1.65 -13.88
C THR A 413 20.63 -1.35 -14.17
N ALA A 414 19.72 -1.59 -13.22
CA ALA A 414 18.30 -1.29 -13.40
C ALA A 414 18.06 0.22 -13.63
N PHE A 415 18.76 1.10 -12.91
CA PHE A 415 18.69 2.55 -13.14
C PHE A 415 19.27 2.98 -14.48
N LYS A 416 20.36 2.34 -14.92
CA LYS A 416 20.91 2.57 -16.26
C LYS A 416 19.86 2.24 -17.33
N ASP A 417 19.18 1.10 -17.20
CA ASP A 417 18.25 0.59 -18.22
C ASP A 417 16.88 1.29 -18.18
N ALA A 418 16.43 1.77 -17.01
CA ALA A 418 15.17 2.50 -16.81
C ALA A 418 15.26 3.99 -17.22
N ASN A 419 16.00 4.29 -18.29
CA ASN A 419 16.20 5.65 -18.84
C ASN A 419 16.76 6.69 -17.84
N SER A 420 17.41 6.22 -16.76
CA SER A 420 18.02 7.07 -15.72
C SER A 420 19.56 7.07 -15.79
N ALA A 421 20.15 6.64 -16.92
CA ALA A 421 21.61 6.60 -17.12
C ALA A 421 22.30 7.97 -16.96
N SER A 422 21.59 9.07 -17.23
CA SER A 422 22.07 10.44 -17.01
C SER A 422 22.34 10.74 -15.53
N LEU A 423 21.58 10.13 -14.60
CA LEU A 423 21.79 10.21 -13.16
C LEU A 423 23.15 9.63 -12.77
N LEU A 424 23.45 8.44 -13.31
CA LEU A 424 24.67 7.69 -13.02
C LEU A 424 25.91 8.26 -13.71
N SER A 425 25.74 9.04 -14.79
CA SER A 425 26.84 9.65 -15.54
C SER A 425 27.11 11.11 -15.16
N GLY A 426 26.09 11.86 -14.75
CA GLY A 426 26.19 13.31 -14.49
C GLY A 426 26.16 13.72 -13.02
N GLY A 427 25.95 12.78 -12.09
CA GLY A 427 25.86 13.09 -10.65
C GLY A 427 24.64 13.92 -10.25
N GLY A 428 23.61 13.97 -11.11
CA GLY A 428 22.37 14.72 -10.86
C GLY A 428 21.58 14.18 -9.66
N THR A 429 20.71 15.02 -9.09
CA THR A 429 19.85 14.65 -7.96
C THR A 429 18.78 13.64 -8.39
N THR A 430 18.57 12.62 -7.57
CA THR A 430 17.51 11.63 -7.78
C THR A 430 16.14 12.21 -7.42
N LYS A 431 15.16 12.06 -8.32
CA LYS A 431 13.76 12.50 -8.15
C LYS A 431 12.82 11.29 -8.10
N GLY A 432 11.60 11.49 -7.60
CA GLY A 432 10.55 10.45 -7.51
C GLY A 432 10.37 9.69 -8.83
N ASP A 433 10.24 10.40 -9.96
CA ASP A 433 10.06 9.78 -11.28
C ASP A 433 11.21 8.82 -11.66
N HIS A 434 12.45 9.15 -11.30
CA HIS A 434 13.60 8.28 -11.59
C HIS A 434 13.50 6.95 -10.83
N LEU A 435 13.04 7.01 -9.57
CA LEU A 435 12.82 5.83 -8.75
C LEU A 435 11.63 5.01 -9.29
N GLY A 436 10.54 5.69 -9.66
CA GLY A 436 9.33 5.08 -10.22
C GLY A 436 9.60 4.25 -11.47
N ASN A 437 10.39 4.79 -12.40
CA ASN A 437 10.75 4.12 -13.65
C ASN A 437 11.35 2.71 -13.45
N VAL A 438 12.14 2.50 -12.37
CA VAL A 438 12.77 1.19 -12.09
C VAL A 438 11.74 0.16 -11.62
N TYR A 439 10.78 0.59 -10.80
CA TYR A 439 9.65 -0.24 -10.39
C TYR A 439 8.74 -0.56 -11.57
N GLU A 440 8.38 0.44 -12.37
CA GLU A 440 7.52 0.29 -13.55
C GLU A 440 8.13 -0.64 -14.60
N ALA A 441 9.45 -0.56 -14.82
CA ALA A 441 10.18 -1.49 -15.68
C ALA A 441 10.09 -2.96 -15.20
N LYS A 442 9.71 -3.18 -13.94
CA LYS A 442 9.51 -4.49 -13.30
C LYS A 442 8.03 -4.84 -13.13
N GLY A 443 7.12 -4.07 -13.72
CA GLY A 443 5.68 -4.30 -13.71
C GLY A 443 4.97 -3.84 -12.44
N TRP A 444 5.62 -3.05 -11.59
CA TRP A 444 4.99 -2.41 -10.43
C TRP A 444 4.31 -1.12 -10.88
N THR A 445 3.34 -0.64 -10.09
CA THR A 445 2.77 0.71 -10.27
C THR A 445 3.30 1.63 -9.19
N THR A 446 3.64 2.87 -9.52
CA THR A 446 4.15 3.83 -8.53
C THR A 446 3.29 5.06 -8.41
N ASP A 447 3.20 5.56 -7.18
CA ASP A 447 2.64 6.86 -6.86
C ASP A 447 3.65 7.65 -6.02
N TYR A 448 3.75 8.96 -6.24
CA TYR A 448 4.67 9.82 -5.52
C TYR A 448 3.96 11.07 -5.00
N GLY A 449 3.88 11.17 -3.67
CA GLY A 449 3.41 12.36 -2.99
C GLY A 449 4.60 13.20 -2.50
N ALA A 450 4.49 14.52 -2.60
CA ALA A 450 5.46 15.46 -2.03
C ALA A 450 4.76 16.55 -1.19
N GLY A 451 5.47 17.08 -0.19
CA GLY A 451 4.96 18.06 0.79
C GLY A 451 4.64 17.46 2.17
N GLU A 452 4.50 18.28 3.21
CA GLU A 452 4.09 17.83 4.56
C GLU A 452 2.76 17.05 4.53
N ALA A 453 1.79 17.50 3.73
CA ALA A 453 0.50 16.83 3.56
C ALA A 453 0.56 15.47 2.82
N SER A 454 1.74 15.05 2.36
CA SER A 454 1.94 13.77 1.67
C SER A 454 2.39 12.63 2.59
N MET A 455 2.73 12.91 3.85
CA MET A 455 3.09 11.86 4.80
C MET A 455 1.82 11.14 5.26
N PRO A 456 1.68 9.83 5.01
CA PRO A 456 0.58 9.04 5.55
C PRO A 456 0.73 8.89 7.06
N GLU A 457 -0.40 8.66 7.74
CA GLU A 457 -0.41 8.24 9.14
C GLU A 457 0.36 6.90 9.31
N PRO A 458 0.90 6.61 10.51
CA PRO A 458 1.70 5.40 10.73
C PRO A 458 0.93 4.11 10.42
N GLU A 459 -0.37 4.07 10.73
CA GLU A 459 -1.27 2.96 10.43
C GLU A 459 -1.34 2.68 8.92
N ASP A 460 -1.36 3.74 8.12
CA ASP A 460 -1.45 3.65 6.67
C ASP A 460 -0.15 3.15 6.07
N MET A 461 1.00 3.65 6.55
CA MET A 461 2.31 3.12 6.14
C MET A 461 2.49 1.66 6.54
N ALA A 462 2.10 1.29 7.75
CA ALA A 462 2.16 -0.10 8.23
C ALA A 462 1.34 -1.03 7.32
N ARG A 463 0.09 -0.63 7.02
CA ARG A 463 -0.78 -1.39 6.12
C ARG A 463 -0.21 -1.48 4.70
N MET A 464 0.35 -0.41 4.16
CA MET A 464 1.01 -0.45 2.85
C MET A 464 2.14 -1.48 2.80
N LEU A 465 2.96 -1.54 3.85
CA LEU A 465 4.04 -2.53 3.96
C LEU A 465 3.51 -3.96 4.11
N GLU A 466 2.42 -4.16 4.86
CA GLU A 466 1.72 -5.46 4.98
C GLU A 466 1.12 -5.94 3.65
N GLU A 467 0.63 -5.02 2.83
CA GLU A 467 0.16 -5.28 1.46
C GLU A 467 1.31 -5.60 0.48
N GLY A 468 2.57 -5.54 0.94
CA GLY A 468 3.75 -5.78 0.14
C GLY A 468 4.15 -4.59 -0.75
N LYS A 469 3.68 -3.37 -0.46
CA LYS A 469 4.17 -2.17 -1.15
C LYS A 469 5.57 -1.83 -0.66
N ALA A 470 6.38 -1.27 -1.55
CA ALA A 470 7.69 -0.73 -1.22
C ALA A 470 7.60 0.78 -1.02
N LEU A 471 8.16 1.26 0.09
CA LEU A 471 8.11 2.65 0.51
C LEU A 471 9.49 3.28 0.46
N ILE A 472 9.66 4.33 -0.34
CA ILE A 472 10.91 5.08 -0.46
C ILE A 472 10.64 6.52 -0.02
N ALA A 473 11.23 6.89 1.11
CA ALA A 473 11.00 8.15 1.79
C ALA A 473 12.13 9.13 1.51
N LEU A 474 11.79 10.39 1.25
CA LEU A 474 12.76 11.48 1.14
C LEU A 474 12.79 12.26 2.46
N VAL A 475 13.83 12.02 3.26
CA VAL A 475 14.02 12.53 4.62
C VAL A 475 15.26 13.42 4.71
N ASN A 476 15.47 14.05 5.85
CA ASN A 476 16.73 14.69 6.19
C ASN A 476 17.67 13.79 6.96
N ILE A 477 18.97 13.93 6.68
CA ILE A 477 20.04 13.31 7.46
C ILE A 477 21.14 14.29 7.84
N ASP A 478 21.89 13.96 8.91
CA ASP A 478 23.05 14.72 9.36
C ASP A 478 24.29 14.46 8.48
N THR A 479 24.65 15.42 7.63
CA THR A 479 25.81 15.26 6.73
C THR A 479 26.77 16.44 6.75
N LYS A 480 26.62 17.34 7.74
CA LYS A 480 27.22 18.68 7.77
C LYS A 480 28.62 18.72 7.16
N ILE A 481 28.74 19.39 6.01
CA ILE A 481 29.99 19.51 5.28
C ILE A 481 31.02 20.24 6.16
N GLY A 482 32.12 19.54 6.50
CA GLY A 482 33.17 20.07 7.37
C GLY A 482 33.02 19.76 8.86
N ASP A 483 32.00 18.98 9.27
CA ASP A 483 31.91 18.42 10.62
C ASP A 483 32.50 17.00 10.66
N GLU A 484 33.38 16.75 11.63
CA GLU A 484 33.99 15.45 11.90
C GLU A 484 33.07 14.53 12.71
N ASN A 485 31.99 15.06 13.30
CA ASN A 485 31.02 14.32 14.12
C ASN A 485 29.72 14.01 13.38
N LYS A 486 29.65 14.21 12.05
CA LYS A 486 28.47 13.81 11.27
C LYS A 486 28.30 12.29 11.36
N ASP A 487 27.07 11.85 11.53
CA ASP A 487 26.78 10.42 11.65
C ASP A 487 25.78 9.92 10.61
N GLY A 488 25.18 10.78 9.77
CA GLY A 488 24.26 10.35 8.72
C GLY A 488 22.87 9.92 9.22
N MET A 489 22.57 10.09 10.51
CA MET A 489 21.28 9.72 11.11
C MET A 489 20.16 10.69 10.69
N LEU A 490 18.92 10.23 10.73
CA LEU A 490 17.73 11.03 10.42
C LEU A 490 17.47 12.01 11.56
N ARG A 491 17.41 13.30 11.24
CA ARG A 491 17.17 14.37 12.22
C ARG A 491 16.45 15.54 11.59
N PHE A 492 15.75 16.29 12.44
CA PHE A 492 15.31 17.64 12.09
C PHE A 492 16.48 18.62 12.18
N PHE A 493 16.59 19.52 11.20
CA PHE A 493 17.49 20.66 11.26
C PHE A 493 16.72 21.96 11.02
N ASP A 494 16.93 22.93 11.89
CA ASP A 494 16.43 24.30 11.75
C ASP A 494 17.27 25.15 10.78
N ASP A 495 18.36 24.59 10.24
CA ASP A 495 19.31 25.23 9.34
C ASP A 495 19.44 24.46 8.01
N SER A 496 18.93 25.05 6.93
CA SER A 496 18.95 24.47 5.58
C SER A 496 20.35 24.20 5.01
N THR A 497 21.40 24.78 5.59
CA THR A 497 22.80 24.51 5.19
C THR A 497 23.35 23.23 5.83
N LYS A 498 22.65 22.70 6.84
CA LYS A 498 22.98 21.48 7.57
C LYS A 498 22.08 20.30 7.19
N ALA A 499 20.89 20.59 6.65
CA ALA A 499 19.96 19.60 6.14
C ALA A 499 20.33 19.14 4.72
N VAL A 500 20.40 17.82 4.52
CA VAL A 500 20.55 17.20 3.21
C VAL A 500 19.41 16.22 2.98
N ALA A 501 18.62 16.50 1.94
CA ALA A 501 17.60 15.60 1.45
C ALA A 501 18.20 14.26 1.00
N HIS A 502 17.66 13.16 1.51
CA HIS A 502 18.21 11.84 1.34
C HIS A 502 17.12 10.78 1.25
N TRP A 503 17.28 9.86 0.29
CA TRP A 503 16.34 8.78 0.08
C TRP A 503 16.67 7.61 1.00
N VAL A 504 15.69 7.16 1.77
CA VAL A 504 15.74 5.96 2.62
C VAL A 504 14.63 5.00 2.22
N ASN A 505 14.82 3.72 2.49
CA ASN A 505 13.77 2.74 2.29
C ASN A 505 13.13 2.40 3.64
N VAL A 506 11.83 2.67 3.77
CA VAL A 506 11.07 2.33 4.98
C VAL A 506 10.80 0.82 4.94
N ARG A 507 11.24 0.11 5.98
CA ARG A 507 11.20 -1.35 6.07
C ARG A 507 10.07 -1.84 6.98
N ALA A 508 9.77 -1.08 8.02
CA ALA A 508 8.74 -1.40 9.00
C ALA A 508 8.18 -0.11 9.61
N VAL A 509 6.89 -0.11 9.87
CA VAL A 509 6.21 0.82 10.78
C VAL A 509 5.40 -0.04 11.74
N GLU A 510 5.73 0.00 13.02
CA GLU A 510 5.26 -1.01 13.99
C GLU A 510 4.79 -0.36 15.30
N GLU A 511 3.53 -0.62 15.67
CA GLU A 511 2.92 -0.14 16.92
C GLU A 511 3.33 -0.99 18.13
N ASN A 512 3.44 -0.42 19.31
CA ASN A 512 3.65 -1.14 20.57
C ASN A 512 2.36 -1.68 21.22
N GLY A 513 1.19 -1.37 20.66
CA GLY A 513 -0.14 -1.72 21.18
C GLY A 513 -0.75 -0.70 22.14
N ASN A 514 -0.03 0.36 22.48
CA ASN A 514 -0.46 1.47 23.33
C ASN A 514 -0.60 2.78 22.54
N GLY A 515 -0.53 2.74 21.21
CA GLY A 515 -0.58 3.91 20.32
C GLY A 515 0.78 4.53 19.99
N ASP A 516 1.90 4.05 20.54
CA ASP A 516 3.22 4.51 20.09
C ASP A 516 3.73 3.66 18.93
N TRP A 517 4.46 4.30 18.03
CA TRP A 517 4.93 3.72 16.78
C TRP A 517 6.45 3.84 16.63
N THR A 518 7.03 2.82 16.01
CA THR A 518 8.44 2.78 15.64
C THR A 518 8.60 2.63 14.14
N VAL A 519 9.62 3.26 13.56
CA VAL A 519 9.95 3.19 12.14
C VAL A 519 11.33 2.61 11.97
N ARG A 520 11.42 1.54 11.18
CA ARG A 520 12.69 0.94 10.76
C ARG A 520 12.99 1.36 9.33
N VAL A 521 14.17 1.91 9.11
CA VAL A 521 14.62 2.36 7.78
C VAL A 521 15.94 1.71 7.42
N TYR A 522 16.09 1.44 6.14
CA TYR A 522 17.41 1.27 5.55
C TYR A 522 17.91 2.63 5.08
N ASN A 523 19.06 3.04 5.60
CA ASN A 523 19.74 4.28 5.28
C ASN A 523 20.98 3.99 4.40
N PRO A 524 20.90 4.28 3.08
CA PRO A 524 22.01 4.03 2.16
C PRO A 524 23.25 4.90 2.41
N PHE A 525 23.16 5.94 3.26
CA PHE A 525 24.28 6.86 3.50
C PHE A 525 25.51 6.10 3.98
N ASP A 526 25.34 5.33 5.05
CA ASP A 526 26.35 4.42 5.62
C ASP A 526 25.96 2.95 5.46
N ASN A 527 24.96 2.66 4.62
CA ASN A 527 24.50 1.31 4.26
C ASN A 527 23.89 0.50 5.43
N ARG A 528 23.21 1.17 6.35
CA ARG A 528 22.78 0.55 7.61
C ARG A 528 21.29 0.54 7.86
N GLU A 529 20.87 -0.34 8.78
CA GLU A 529 19.52 -0.32 9.33
C GLU A 529 19.46 0.56 10.58
N GLU A 530 18.44 1.40 10.64
CA GLU A 530 18.23 2.34 11.73
C GLU A 530 16.78 2.25 12.20
N VAL A 531 16.57 2.51 13.49
CA VAL A 531 15.25 2.47 14.13
C VAL A 531 15.00 3.80 14.82
N TYR A 532 13.82 4.37 14.57
CA TYR A 532 13.38 5.67 15.07
C TYR A 532 12.03 5.55 15.77
N SER A 533 11.75 6.46 16.69
CA SER A 533 10.37 6.74 17.08
C SER A 533 9.63 7.35 15.88
N TRP A 534 8.30 7.23 15.84
CA TRP A 534 7.51 7.89 14.80
C TRP A 534 7.71 9.41 14.81
N GLU A 535 7.79 10.02 16.00
CA GLU A 535 8.03 11.45 16.18
C GLU A 535 9.37 11.90 15.55
N ASP A 536 10.46 11.16 15.80
CA ASP A 536 11.77 11.47 15.21
C ASP A 536 11.77 11.31 13.68
N PHE A 537 11.10 10.26 13.18
CA PHE A 537 10.97 10.02 11.75
C PHE A 537 10.18 11.14 11.06
N GLU A 538 9.02 11.51 11.62
CA GLU A 538 8.20 12.63 11.15
C GLU A 538 8.97 13.96 11.21
N ALA A 539 9.71 14.21 12.29
CA ALA A 539 10.53 15.41 12.41
C ALA A 539 11.60 15.48 11.31
N SER A 540 12.19 14.34 10.92
CA SER A 540 13.13 14.28 9.80
C SER A 540 12.48 14.56 8.43
N TRP A 541 11.17 14.37 8.32
CA TRP A 541 10.36 14.62 7.12
C TRP A 541 10.02 16.11 6.94
N GLY A 542 9.75 16.84 8.02
CA GLY A 542 9.07 18.13 7.99
C GLY A 542 9.74 19.27 7.20
N ARG A 543 11.08 19.31 7.03
CA ARG A 543 11.75 20.42 6.29
C ARG A 543 13.08 20.02 5.65
N ASN A 544 13.07 19.56 4.41
CA ASN A 544 14.30 19.12 3.75
C ASN A 544 15.16 20.28 3.23
N GLY A 545 16.47 20.24 3.48
CA GLY A 545 17.44 21.24 3.01
C GLY A 545 18.21 20.76 1.78
N GLY A 546 18.74 21.70 1.01
CA GLY A 546 19.68 21.35 -0.06
C GLY A 546 20.04 22.52 -0.96
N MET A 547 21.06 22.28 -1.78
CA MET A 547 21.44 23.21 -2.84
C MET A 547 20.41 23.14 -3.97
N VAL A 548 19.71 24.24 -4.18
CA VAL A 548 18.82 24.41 -5.33
C VAL A 548 19.49 25.28 -6.39
N PRO A 549 19.26 25.03 -7.69
CA PRO A 549 19.71 25.93 -8.75
C PRO A 549 19.23 27.36 -8.46
N GLY A 550 20.06 28.34 -8.79
CA GLY A 550 19.65 29.75 -8.72
C GLY A 550 18.43 29.99 -9.63
N GLU A 551 17.64 31.01 -9.29
CA GLU A 551 16.35 31.26 -9.96
C GLU A 551 16.48 31.62 -11.45
N LYS A 552 17.70 32.00 -11.90
CA LYS A 552 18.01 32.31 -13.29
C LYS A 552 19.18 31.48 -13.79
N GLU A 553 19.19 31.25 -15.11
CA GLU A 553 20.30 30.60 -15.80
C GLU A 553 21.61 31.39 -15.57
N GLY A 554 22.58 30.76 -14.93
CA GLY A 554 23.87 31.37 -14.56
C GLY A 554 23.97 31.86 -13.10
N ASP A 555 22.88 31.86 -12.33
CA ASP A 555 22.95 32.15 -10.89
C ASP A 555 23.63 31.01 -10.15
N PRO A 556 24.47 31.31 -9.13
CA PRO A 556 25.05 30.27 -8.28
C PRO A 556 23.94 29.54 -7.53
N ALA A 557 24.12 28.23 -7.33
CA ALA A 557 23.22 27.46 -6.50
C ALA A 557 23.21 28.02 -5.06
N VAL A 558 22.05 27.99 -4.43
CA VAL A 558 21.83 28.52 -3.07
C VAL A 558 21.24 27.44 -2.19
N PHE A 559 21.66 27.39 -0.93
CA PHE A 559 20.99 26.56 0.06
C PHE A 559 19.63 27.15 0.37
N LYS A 560 18.59 26.34 0.19
CA LYS A 560 17.23 26.65 0.63
C LYS A 560 16.62 25.39 1.25
N PHE A 561 15.69 25.56 2.18
CA PHE A 561 14.74 24.49 2.45
C PHE A 561 13.97 24.26 1.16
N ASN A 562 14.04 23.05 0.63
CA ASN A 562 13.24 22.61 -0.48
C ASN A 562 11.91 22.06 0.05
N ALA A 563 10.86 22.09 -0.77
CA ALA A 563 9.60 21.37 -0.47
C ALA A 563 9.75 19.85 -0.69
N GLY A 564 10.99 19.36 -0.78
CA GLY A 564 11.36 18.04 -1.28
C GLY A 564 11.36 16.99 -0.20
N HIS A 565 10.30 16.91 0.59
CA HIS A 565 9.93 15.73 1.36
C HIS A 565 8.82 15.01 0.61
N GLY A 566 8.83 13.69 0.62
CA GLY A 566 7.91 12.92 -0.19
C GLY A 566 8.07 11.43 -0.04
N LEU A 567 6.99 10.73 -0.35
CA LEU A 567 6.89 9.29 -0.28
C LEU A 567 6.64 8.75 -1.68
N LEU A 568 7.53 7.89 -2.15
CA LEU A 568 7.22 7.01 -3.27
C LEU A 568 6.63 5.71 -2.71
N VAL A 569 5.43 5.39 -3.16
CA VAL A 569 4.73 4.14 -2.89
C VAL A 569 4.75 3.30 -4.17
N ALA A 570 5.48 2.20 -4.15
CA ALA A 570 5.48 1.23 -5.24
C ALA A 570 4.62 0.02 -4.87
N THR A 571 3.61 -0.28 -5.69
CA THR A 571 2.69 -1.40 -5.50
C THR A 571 3.08 -2.56 -6.43
N PRO A 572 3.25 -3.78 -5.91
CA PRO A 572 3.63 -4.93 -6.71
C PRO A 572 2.53 -5.33 -7.68
N PRO A 573 2.87 -5.96 -8.82
CA PRO A 573 1.87 -6.55 -9.70
C PRO A 573 1.07 -7.62 -8.96
N PRO A 574 -0.23 -7.83 -9.31
CA PRO A 574 -1.01 -8.92 -8.74
C PRO A 574 -0.32 -10.26 -9.00
N PRO A 575 -0.39 -11.22 -8.05
CA PRO A 575 0.22 -12.52 -8.21
C PRO A 575 -0.29 -13.17 -9.49
N GLN A 576 0.62 -13.50 -10.40
CA GLN A 576 0.27 -14.18 -11.64
C GLN A 576 -0.29 -15.56 -11.29
N ASP A 577 -1.46 -15.90 -11.85
CA ASP A 577 -2.03 -17.24 -11.73
C ASP A 577 -1.03 -18.22 -12.38
N PRO A 578 -0.43 -19.17 -11.63
CA PRO A 578 0.56 -20.08 -12.19
C PRO A 578 0.00 -20.97 -13.32
N ALA A 579 -1.32 -20.99 -13.51
CA ALA A 579 -1.99 -21.66 -14.63
C ALA A 579 -2.08 -20.82 -15.93
N ALA A 580 -1.62 -19.56 -15.93
CA ALA A 580 -1.71 -18.64 -17.07
C ALA A 580 -0.37 -18.38 -17.79
N ALA A 581 0.70 -19.09 -17.44
CA ALA A 581 1.92 -19.09 -18.26
C ALA A 581 1.68 -19.96 -19.53
N PRO A 582 2.06 -19.49 -20.72
CA PRO A 582 1.85 -20.20 -21.98
C PRO A 582 2.57 -21.54 -22.09
#